data_AF-A0A4R6JTR9-F1
#
_entry.id   AF-A0A4R6JTR9-F1
#
_cell.length_a   1.000
_cell.length_b   1.000
_cell.length_c   1.000
_cell.angle_alpha   90.00
_cell.angle_beta   90.00
_cell.angle_gamma   90.00
#
_symmetry.space_group_name_H-M   'P 1'
#
loop_
_entity.id
_entity.type
_entity.pdbx_description
1 polymer ?
#
loop_
_entity_poly.entity_id
_entity_poly.type
_entity_poly.pdbx_seq_one_letter_code
_entity_poly.pdbx_strand_id
1 'polypeptide(L)'
;MDPHELRKQVMRKTRYGLNVVALERDLVPPEGPLDVALTNGLAAIVASEFPGEERDSKGRMYAASKLLEILEGKGKNFDFTTLREILEITQPLRHARADDEWIPLYRRHLKALTDLDDEPALQALSLARQASGVESLLRQLYENAAMDAADRQGLLPDEDFQPQVEFESCDECGRSTFLPSGFDDYGGTSTVGQCFACGYERDAETAGEMAVNTLWDQRYEKS
;
A
#
# COMPACT_ATOMS: atom_id res chain seq x y z
N MET A 1 -9.03 5.60 8.30
CA MET A 1 -7.62 5.90 7.99
C MET A 1 -7.61 7.04 6.98
N ASP A 2 -6.76 8.05 7.12
CA ASP A 2 -6.62 9.13 6.13
C ASP A 2 -6.26 8.54 4.74
N PRO A 3 -6.99 8.88 3.65
CA PRO A 3 -6.68 8.40 2.29
C PRO A 3 -5.23 8.65 1.87
N HIS A 4 -4.62 9.73 2.34
CA HIS A 4 -3.22 10.01 2.03
C HIS A 4 -2.25 9.05 2.77
N GLU A 5 -2.52 8.68 4.01
CA GLU A 5 -1.74 7.65 4.70
C GLU A 5 -1.98 6.25 4.12
N LEU A 6 -3.20 5.94 3.68
CA LEU A 6 -3.50 4.68 2.96
C LEU A 6 -2.69 4.57 1.66
N ARG A 7 -2.68 5.64 0.84
CA ARG A 7 -1.83 5.71 -0.36
C ARG A 7 -0.36 5.46 -0.06
N LYS A 8 0.17 6.11 0.99
CA LYS A 8 1.57 5.89 1.40
C LYS A 8 1.82 4.44 1.78
N GLN A 9 0.91 3.83 2.53
CA GLN A 9 1.04 2.44 2.94
C GLN A 9 1.04 1.49 1.74
N VAL A 10 0.12 1.67 0.79
CA VAL A 10 0.06 0.88 -0.45
C VAL A 10 1.34 1.05 -1.28
N MET A 11 1.84 2.28 -1.41
CA MET A 11 3.07 2.53 -2.16
C MET A 11 4.30 1.91 -1.49
N ARG A 12 4.37 1.90 -0.16
CA ARG A 12 5.45 1.22 0.59
C ARG A 12 5.38 -0.29 0.35
N LYS A 13 4.20 -0.91 0.50
CA LYS A 13 3.96 -2.33 0.20
C LYS A 13 4.37 -2.70 -1.23
N THR A 14 3.99 -1.86 -2.19
CA THR A 14 4.31 -2.05 -3.62
C THR A 14 5.82 -2.03 -3.85
N ARG A 15 6.51 -1.01 -3.34
CA ARG A 15 7.97 -0.88 -3.48
C ARG A 15 8.70 -2.02 -2.77
N TYR A 16 8.27 -2.39 -1.58
CA TYR A 16 8.80 -3.56 -0.89
C TYR A 16 8.63 -4.82 -1.75
N GLY A 17 7.40 -5.17 -2.13
CA GLY A 17 7.10 -6.43 -2.81
C GLY A 17 7.78 -6.56 -4.17
N LEU A 18 7.75 -5.51 -5.00
CA LEU A 18 8.39 -5.54 -6.31
C LEU A 18 9.91 -5.72 -6.23
N ASN A 19 10.56 -5.02 -5.29
CA ASN A 19 12.01 -5.09 -5.18
C ASN A 19 12.46 -6.42 -4.57
N VAL A 20 11.73 -6.99 -3.61
CA VAL A 20 12.01 -8.34 -3.12
C VAL A 20 11.86 -9.37 -4.24
N VAL A 21 10.78 -9.32 -5.02
CA VAL A 21 10.58 -10.26 -6.14
C VAL A 21 11.64 -10.09 -7.23
N ALA A 22 12.08 -8.86 -7.50
CA ALA A 22 13.16 -8.61 -8.45
C ALA A 22 14.49 -9.22 -7.98
N LEU A 23 14.78 -9.15 -6.68
CA LEU A 23 15.95 -9.77 -6.05
C LEU A 23 15.84 -11.30 -6.03
N GLU A 24 14.68 -11.88 -5.71
CA GLU A 24 14.45 -13.33 -5.72
C GLU A 24 14.68 -13.95 -7.10
N ARG A 25 14.38 -13.19 -8.15
CA ARG A 25 14.50 -13.62 -9.55
C ARG A 25 15.81 -13.22 -10.21
N ASP A 26 16.72 -12.58 -9.47
CA ASP A 26 18.03 -12.11 -9.96
C ASP A 26 17.91 -11.24 -11.24
N LEU A 27 16.90 -10.36 -11.28
CA LEU A 27 16.58 -9.56 -12.48
C LEU A 27 17.39 -8.26 -12.58
N VAL A 28 18.00 -7.85 -11.47
CA VAL A 28 18.59 -6.52 -11.29
C VAL A 28 19.79 -6.62 -10.33
N PRO A 29 20.79 -5.75 -10.49
CA PRO A 29 21.82 -5.59 -9.48
C PRO A 29 21.20 -5.32 -8.10
N PRO A 30 21.70 -5.95 -7.03
CA PRO A 30 21.02 -6.00 -5.76
C PRO A 30 20.92 -4.66 -5.04
N GLU A 31 21.81 -3.72 -5.34
CA GLU A 31 22.14 -2.55 -4.53
C GLU A 31 20.96 -1.61 -4.29
N GLY A 32 20.33 -1.15 -5.38
CA GLY A 32 19.16 -0.28 -5.32
C GLY A 32 17.92 -0.98 -4.76
N PRO A 33 17.53 -2.14 -5.33
CA PRO A 33 16.37 -2.89 -4.88
C PRO A 33 16.42 -3.32 -3.42
N LEU A 34 17.59 -3.72 -2.92
CA LEU A 34 17.75 -4.16 -1.52
C LEU A 34 17.48 -3.00 -0.54
N ASP A 35 18.01 -1.81 -0.83
CA ASP A 35 17.70 -0.64 -0.01
C ASP A 35 16.22 -0.26 -0.08
N VAL A 36 15.66 -0.18 -1.29
CA VAL A 36 14.27 0.20 -1.47
C VAL A 36 13.34 -0.79 -0.77
N ALA A 37 13.62 -2.09 -0.89
CA ALA A 37 12.88 -3.14 -0.20
C ALA A 37 12.96 -2.95 1.32
N LEU A 38 14.16 -2.89 1.88
CA LEU A 38 14.34 -2.78 3.33
C LEU A 38 13.66 -1.52 3.89
N THR A 39 13.93 -0.36 3.30
CA THR A 39 13.42 0.92 3.81
C THR A 39 11.89 0.98 3.74
N ASN A 40 11.28 0.56 2.62
CA ASN A 40 9.82 0.58 2.50
C ASN A 40 9.15 -0.49 3.36
N GLY A 41 9.78 -1.67 3.51
CA GLY A 41 9.32 -2.75 4.39
C GLY A 41 9.20 -2.29 5.83
N LEU A 42 10.29 -1.78 6.39
CA LEU A 42 10.34 -1.30 7.77
C LEU A 42 9.40 -0.10 8.00
N ALA A 43 9.35 0.85 7.05
CA ALA A 43 8.48 2.01 7.17
C ALA A 43 6.98 1.63 7.13
N ALA A 44 6.61 0.59 6.38
CA ALA A 44 5.24 0.08 6.36
C ALA A 44 4.87 -0.55 7.70
N ILE A 45 5.75 -1.36 8.29
CA ILE A 45 5.53 -1.99 9.60
C ILE A 45 5.40 -0.93 10.68
N VAL A 46 6.38 -0.02 10.79
CA VAL A 46 6.35 1.03 11.83
C VAL A 46 5.12 1.92 11.70
N ALA A 47 4.77 2.39 10.50
CA ALA A 47 3.61 3.27 10.34
C ALA A 47 2.26 2.57 10.61
N SER A 48 2.19 1.26 10.43
CA SER A 48 0.97 0.48 10.70
C SER A 48 0.79 0.22 12.20
N GLU A 49 1.87 -0.11 12.91
CA GLU A 49 1.80 -0.55 14.31
C GLU A 49 2.11 0.55 15.33
N PHE A 50 2.95 1.51 14.94
CA PHE A 50 3.38 2.63 15.77
C PHE A 50 3.22 3.96 15.00
N PRO A 51 1.97 4.36 14.67
CA PRO A 51 1.73 5.52 13.81
C PRO A 51 2.40 6.79 14.34
N GLY A 52 3.19 7.46 13.50
CA GLY A 52 3.92 8.67 13.85
C GLY A 52 5.35 8.43 14.31
N GLU A 53 5.71 7.22 14.71
CA GLU A 53 7.10 6.88 15.08
C GLU A 53 7.98 6.66 13.85
N GLU A 54 7.42 6.56 12.63
CA GLU A 54 8.21 6.43 11.41
C GLU A 54 8.84 7.76 10.94
N ARG A 55 8.61 8.86 11.66
CA ARG A 55 9.02 10.22 11.27
C ARG A 55 9.74 10.99 12.37
N ASP A 56 10.61 11.90 11.94
CA ASP A 56 11.24 12.90 12.81
C ASP A 56 10.27 14.05 13.17
N SER A 57 10.72 14.94 14.05
CA SER A 57 9.96 16.12 14.48
C SER A 57 9.68 17.13 13.35
N LYS A 58 10.31 16.98 12.19
CA LYS A 58 10.09 17.78 10.98
C LYS A 58 9.17 17.05 9.98
N GLY A 59 8.62 15.90 10.35
CA GLY A 59 7.75 15.07 9.51
C GLY A 59 8.49 14.29 8.43
N ARG A 60 9.83 14.22 8.47
CA ARG A 60 10.63 13.43 7.53
C ARG A 60 10.69 11.99 7.97
N MET A 61 10.61 11.06 7.02
CA MET A 61 10.74 9.63 7.31
C MET A 61 12.14 9.34 7.87
N TYR A 62 12.19 8.50 8.90
CA TYR A 62 13.45 7.98 9.42
C TYR A 62 14.15 7.07 8.40
N ALA A 63 15.48 7.06 8.47
CA ALA A 63 16.29 6.08 7.74
C ALA A 63 16.04 4.66 8.27
N ALA A 64 16.28 3.66 7.44
CA ALA A 64 16.09 2.25 7.79
C ALA A 64 16.83 1.83 9.07
N SER A 65 18.03 2.36 9.33
CA SER A 65 18.76 2.10 10.59
C SER A 65 17.94 2.51 11.82
N LYS A 66 17.31 3.69 11.78
CA LYS A 66 16.50 4.19 12.88
C LYS A 66 15.17 3.43 13.00
N LEU A 67 14.59 3.00 11.88
CA LEU A 67 13.38 2.15 11.90
C LEU A 67 13.66 0.78 12.52
N LEU A 68 14.84 0.19 12.28
CA LEU A 68 15.27 -1.05 12.96
C LEU A 68 15.39 -0.86 14.46
N GLU A 69 16.00 0.24 14.92
CA GLU A 69 16.08 0.56 16.36
C GLU A 69 14.70 0.66 17.00
N ILE A 70 13.73 1.28 16.31
CA ILE A 70 12.35 1.39 16.80
C ILE A 70 11.74 0.00 16.93
N LEU A 71 11.77 -0.82 15.87
CA LEU A 71 11.15 -2.15 15.88
C LEU A 71 11.78 -3.08 16.92
N GLU A 72 13.11 -3.06 17.06
CA GLU A 72 13.83 -3.81 18.08
C GLU A 72 13.46 -3.33 19.49
N GLY A 73 13.41 -2.01 19.71
CA GLY A 73 12.98 -1.41 20.98
C GLY A 73 11.52 -1.72 21.34
N LYS A 74 10.66 -1.97 20.34
CA LYS A 74 9.28 -2.44 20.51
C LYS A 74 9.17 -3.96 20.71
N GLY A 75 10.28 -4.69 20.69
CA GLY A 75 10.31 -6.13 20.92
C GLY A 75 9.84 -6.97 19.73
N LYS A 76 9.91 -6.43 18.50
CA LYS A 76 9.68 -7.24 17.30
C LYS A 76 10.73 -8.34 17.20
N ASN A 77 10.37 -9.49 16.65
CA ASN A 77 11.26 -10.64 16.55
C ASN A 77 11.71 -10.84 15.10
N PHE A 78 12.59 -9.95 14.63
CA PHE A 78 13.23 -10.07 13.32
C PHE A 78 14.71 -10.45 13.47
N ASP A 79 15.31 -10.93 12.39
CA ASP A 79 16.77 -11.07 12.30
C ASP A 79 17.43 -9.70 12.11
N PHE A 80 17.46 -8.89 13.17
CA PHE A 80 18.04 -7.55 13.14
C PHE A 80 19.53 -7.55 12.81
N THR A 81 20.25 -8.63 13.11
CA THR A 81 21.66 -8.78 12.73
C THR A 81 21.77 -8.78 11.22
N THR A 82 21.05 -9.67 10.55
CA THR A 82 21.08 -9.76 9.08
C THR A 82 20.49 -8.52 8.40
N LEU A 83 19.45 -7.91 8.98
CA LEU A 83 18.87 -6.65 8.46
C LEU A 83 19.85 -5.46 8.56
N ARG A 84 20.72 -5.42 9.58
CA ARG A 84 21.78 -4.41 9.68
C ARG A 84 22.92 -4.66 8.69
N GLU A 85 23.31 -5.92 8.49
CA GLU A 85 24.30 -6.27 7.46
C GLU A 85 23.85 -5.79 6.06
N ILE A 86 22.55 -5.89 5.75
CA ILE A 86 21.97 -5.33 4.51
C ILE A 86 22.20 -3.81 4.38
N LEU A 87 22.11 -3.07 5.48
CA LEU A 87 22.39 -1.62 5.47
C LEU A 87 23.86 -1.33 5.23
N GLU A 88 24.76 -2.09 5.86
CA GLU A 88 26.20 -1.95 5.67
C GLU A 88 26.59 -2.23 4.21
N ILE A 89 25.97 -3.24 3.60
CA ILE A 89 26.15 -3.58 2.19
C ILE A 89 25.71 -2.42 1.27
N THR A 90 24.58 -1.78 1.57
CA THR A 90 23.99 -0.75 0.70
C THR A 90 24.51 0.67 0.94
N GLN A 91 25.16 0.94 2.08
CA GLN A 91 25.66 2.27 2.43
C GLN A 91 26.75 2.81 1.51
N PRO A 92 27.80 2.04 1.14
CA PRO A 92 28.85 2.52 0.24
C PRO A 92 28.30 3.03 -1.09
N LEU A 93 27.33 2.33 -1.66
CA LEU A 93 26.69 2.70 -2.94
C LEU A 93 25.92 4.00 -2.85
N ARG A 94 25.13 4.16 -1.78
CA ARG A 94 24.35 5.38 -1.51
C ARG A 94 25.22 6.61 -1.35
N HIS A 95 26.49 6.43 -1.00
CA HIS A 95 27.44 7.50 -0.82
C HIS A 95 28.47 7.59 -1.95
N ALA A 96 28.29 6.85 -3.05
CA ALA A 96 29.24 6.74 -4.17
C ALA A 96 30.67 6.44 -3.69
N ARG A 97 30.78 5.58 -2.66
CA ARG A 97 32.02 5.09 -2.03
C ARG A 97 32.29 3.62 -2.33
N ALA A 98 31.37 2.95 -3.02
CA ALA A 98 31.63 1.61 -3.52
C ALA A 98 32.57 1.73 -4.71
N ASP A 99 33.66 0.97 -4.70
CA ASP A 99 34.37 0.61 -5.93
C ASP A 99 33.39 -0.21 -6.80
N ASP A 100 33.64 -0.34 -8.11
CA ASP A 100 32.78 -1.06 -9.08
C ASP A 100 32.66 -2.59 -8.80
N GLU A 101 32.87 -3.04 -7.56
CA GLU A 101 32.82 -4.43 -7.13
C GLU A 101 31.38 -4.91 -6.94
N TRP A 102 31.13 -6.11 -7.48
CA TRP A 102 29.87 -6.83 -7.33
C TRP A 102 29.59 -7.19 -5.87
N ILE A 103 28.40 -6.85 -5.38
CA ILE A 103 27.97 -7.15 -4.02
C ILE A 103 27.32 -8.54 -3.95
N PRO A 104 27.92 -9.50 -3.22
CA PRO A 104 27.32 -10.82 -3.06
C PRO A 104 26.14 -10.76 -2.07
N LEU A 105 24.92 -11.00 -2.56
CA LEU A 105 23.79 -11.32 -1.70
C LEU A 105 23.79 -12.78 -1.29
N TYR A 106 23.79 -13.03 0.01
CA TYR A 106 23.60 -14.36 0.55
C TYR A 106 22.11 -14.67 0.74
N ARG A 107 21.75 -15.96 0.68
CA ARG A 107 20.37 -16.43 0.91
C ARG A 107 19.77 -15.91 2.23
N ARG A 108 20.59 -15.73 3.27
CA ARG A 108 20.14 -15.15 4.55
C ARG A 108 19.60 -13.73 4.42
N HIS A 109 20.18 -12.89 3.55
CA HIS A 109 19.73 -11.51 3.33
C HIS A 109 18.34 -11.49 2.70
N LEU A 110 18.14 -12.32 1.66
CA LEU A 110 16.82 -12.46 1.03
C LEU A 110 15.80 -13.03 2.02
N LYS A 111 16.18 -14.05 2.79
CA LYS A 111 15.30 -14.64 3.80
C LYS A 111 14.87 -13.58 4.83
N ALA A 112 15.80 -12.80 5.37
CA ALA A 112 15.49 -11.76 6.34
C ALA A 112 14.54 -10.69 5.77
N LEU A 113 14.66 -10.35 4.48
CA LEU A 113 13.71 -9.46 3.82
C LEU A 113 12.35 -10.10 3.60
N THR A 114 12.29 -11.37 3.18
CA THR A 114 11.02 -12.07 2.96
C THR A 114 10.28 -12.34 4.25
N ASP A 115 11.00 -12.59 5.36
CA ASP A 115 10.41 -12.79 6.69
C ASP A 115 9.69 -11.54 7.20
N LEU A 116 10.01 -10.33 6.68
CA LEU A 116 9.23 -9.13 6.98
C LEU A 116 7.78 -9.24 6.47
N ASP A 117 7.52 -10.02 5.41
CA ASP A 117 6.19 -10.16 4.81
C ASP A 117 5.21 -10.94 5.69
N ASP A 118 5.71 -11.65 6.71
CA ASP A 118 4.88 -12.31 7.72
C ASP A 118 4.11 -11.30 8.59
N GLU A 119 4.52 -10.03 8.59
CA GLU A 119 3.80 -8.96 9.28
C GLU A 119 2.54 -8.55 8.50
N PRO A 120 1.37 -8.43 9.18
CA PRO A 120 0.11 -7.98 8.54
C PRO A 120 0.24 -6.62 7.83
N ALA A 121 1.16 -5.78 8.30
CA ALA A 121 1.46 -4.48 7.73
C ALA A 121 2.07 -4.54 6.32
N LEU A 122 2.55 -5.70 5.86
CA LEU A 122 3.14 -5.91 4.54
C LEU A 122 2.29 -6.84 3.66
N GLN A 123 2.37 -8.16 3.85
CA GLN A 123 1.64 -9.19 3.09
C GLN A 123 1.55 -8.92 1.57
N ALA A 124 2.65 -8.45 0.99
CA ALA A 124 2.72 -7.99 -0.38
C ALA A 124 3.37 -9.01 -1.33
N LEU A 125 4.17 -9.97 -0.82
CA LEU A 125 4.97 -10.83 -1.71
C LEU A 125 4.12 -11.80 -2.51
N SER A 126 3.08 -12.37 -1.91
CA SER A 126 2.16 -13.26 -2.63
C SER A 126 1.54 -12.57 -3.86
N LEU A 127 1.05 -11.34 -3.65
CA LEU A 127 0.47 -10.52 -4.72
C LEU A 127 1.53 -10.09 -5.74
N ALA A 128 2.71 -9.64 -5.27
CA ALA A 128 3.79 -9.19 -6.14
C ALA A 128 4.32 -10.30 -7.05
N ARG A 129 4.39 -11.55 -6.56
CA ARG A 129 4.81 -12.71 -7.37
C ARG A 129 3.81 -13.07 -8.46
N GLN A 130 2.52 -12.86 -8.21
CA GLN A 130 1.42 -13.20 -9.12
C GLN A 130 1.05 -12.06 -10.08
N ALA A 131 1.40 -10.83 -9.74
CA ALA A 131 1.03 -9.66 -10.54
C ALA A 131 1.63 -9.72 -11.95
N SER A 132 0.79 -9.46 -12.95
CA SER A 132 1.20 -9.30 -14.35
C SER A 132 1.98 -8.01 -14.62
N GLY A 133 1.97 -7.08 -13.66
CA GLY A 133 2.67 -5.80 -13.73
C GLY A 133 2.37 -4.91 -12.52
N VAL A 134 3.04 -3.76 -12.45
CA VAL A 134 2.94 -2.80 -11.34
C VAL A 134 1.50 -2.33 -11.13
N GLU A 135 0.77 -2.05 -12.20
CA GLU A 135 -0.63 -1.59 -12.14
C GLU A 135 -1.56 -2.64 -11.54
N SER A 136 -1.40 -3.90 -11.94
CA SER A 136 -2.17 -5.04 -11.41
C SER A 136 -1.91 -5.25 -9.91
N LEU A 137 -0.64 -5.11 -9.48
CA LEU A 137 -0.27 -5.16 -8.07
C LEU A 137 -0.87 -4.00 -7.28
N LEU A 138 -0.75 -2.77 -7.79
CA LEU A 138 -1.30 -1.58 -7.14
C LEU A 138 -2.81 -1.71 -6.95
N ARG A 139 -3.53 -2.15 -7.98
CA ARG A 139 -4.97 -2.38 -7.90
C ARG A 139 -5.32 -3.33 -6.76
N GLN A 140 -4.71 -4.52 -6.71
CA GLN A 140 -4.96 -5.51 -5.66
C GLN A 140 -4.62 -4.99 -4.25
N LEU A 141 -3.50 -4.26 -4.11
CA LEU A 141 -3.13 -3.68 -2.81
C LEU A 141 -4.08 -2.57 -2.35
N TYR A 142 -4.59 -1.75 -3.28
CA TYR A 142 -5.58 -0.74 -2.96
C TYR A 142 -6.94 -1.35 -2.60
N GLU A 143 -7.38 -2.38 -3.31
CA GLU A 143 -8.61 -3.12 -3.00
C GLU A 143 -8.52 -3.75 -1.60
N ASN A 144 -7.44 -4.45 -1.29
CA ASN A 144 -7.24 -5.03 0.05
C ASN A 144 -7.18 -3.94 1.14
N ALA A 145 -6.46 -2.84 0.90
CA ALA A 145 -6.36 -1.75 1.88
C ALA A 145 -7.71 -1.04 2.10
N ALA A 146 -8.56 -0.95 1.08
CA ALA A 146 -9.89 -0.39 1.19
C ALA A 146 -10.79 -1.31 2.05
N MET A 147 -10.75 -2.62 1.82
CA MET A 147 -11.45 -3.61 2.65
C MET A 147 -11.04 -3.51 4.12
N ASP A 148 -9.73 -3.50 4.41
CA ASP A 148 -9.21 -3.35 5.78
C ASP A 148 -9.66 -2.03 6.43
N ALA A 149 -9.74 -0.95 5.65
CA ALA A 149 -10.16 0.36 6.14
C ALA A 149 -11.67 0.43 6.44
N ALA A 150 -12.49 -0.28 5.67
CA ALA A 150 -13.93 -0.42 5.90
C ALA A 150 -14.23 -1.29 7.12
N ASP A 151 -13.51 -2.42 7.26
CA ASP A 151 -13.62 -3.32 8.41
C ASP A 151 -13.38 -2.58 9.73
N ARG A 152 -12.28 -1.82 9.81
CA ARG A 152 -11.94 -1.01 10.99
C ARG A 152 -12.97 0.08 11.32
N GLN A 153 -13.78 0.49 10.35
CA GLN A 153 -14.85 1.48 10.55
C GLN A 153 -16.19 0.83 10.90
N GLY A 154 -16.26 -0.51 10.99
CA GLY A 154 -17.50 -1.24 11.22
C GLY A 154 -18.50 -1.06 10.08
N LEU A 155 -18.00 -0.76 8.88
CA LEU A 155 -18.84 -0.58 7.70
C LEU A 155 -19.10 -1.90 6.99
N LEU A 156 -18.28 -2.92 7.22
CA LEU A 156 -18.56 -4.26 6.74
C LEU A 156 -19.77 -4.82 7.51
N PRO A 157 -20.74 -5.43 6.81
CA PRO A 157 -21.89 -6.05 7.44
C PRO A 157 -21.49 -7.15 8.45
N ASP A 158 -22.31 -7.31 9.49
CA ASP A 158 -22.27 -8.50 10.35
C ASP A 158 -22.47 -9.76 9.47
N GLU A 159 -21.77 -10.86 9.77
CA GLU A 159 -21.79 -12.08 8.94
C GLU A 159 -23.20 -12.64 8.70
N ASP A 160 -24.16 -12.31 9.59
CA ASP A 160 -25.56 -12.70 9.55
C ASP A 160 -26.47 -11.81 8.66
N PHE A 161 -25.98 -10.67 8.15
CA PHE A 161 -26.74 -9.73 7.33
C PHE A 161 -25.90 -9.27 6.12
N GLN A 162 -25.95 -9.98 4.99
CA GLN A 162 -25.25 -9.55 3.78
C GLN A 162 -26.02 -8.43 3.04
N PRO A 163 -25.57 -7.18 3.15
CA PRO A 163 -25.27 -6.42 1.95
C PRO A 163 -23.78 -6.17 1.93
N GLN A 164 -23.08 -6.83 1.01
CA GLN A 164 -21.66 -6.58 0.75
C GLN A 164 -21.46 -5.07 0.63
N VAL A 165 -20.48 -4.51 1.32
CA VAL A 165 -19.99 -3.16 1.00
C VAL A 165 -19.39 -3.27 -0.39
N GLU A 166 -20.19 -3.04 -1.41
CA GLU A 166 -19.73 -3.01 -2.78
C GLU A 166 -19.04 -1.67 -2.98
N PHE A 167 -17.70 -1.70 -2.94
CA PHE A 167 -16.92 -0.56 -3.38
C PHE A 167 -17.25 -0.27 -4.84
N GLU A 168 -17.68 0.96 -5.12
CA GLU A 168 -17.86 1.41 -6.48
C GLU A 168 -16.49 1.63 -7.15
N SER A 169 -16.49 1.54 -8.48
CA SER A 169 -15.37 2.04 -9.27
C SER A 169 -15.31 3.56 -9.12
N CYS A 170 -14.16 4.07 -8.70
CA CYS A 170 -13.92 5.51 -8.66
C CYS A 170 -13.82 6.07 -10.08
N ASP A 171 -14.54 7.16 -10.36
CA ASP A 171 -14.54 7.81 -11.69
C ASP A 171 -13.17 8.40 -12.08
N GLU A 172 -12.41 8.85 -11.08
CA GLU A 172 -11.09 9.47 -11.30
C GLU A 172 -9.98 8.46 -11.53
N CYS A 173 -9.98 7.35 -10.77
CA CYS A 173 -8.87 6.40 -10.79
C CYS A 173 -9.21 5.00 -11.30
N GLY A 174 -10.48 4.73 -11.60
CA GLY A 174 -10.97 3.47 -12.16
C GLY A 174 -10.82 2.24 -11.26
N ARG A 175 -10.61 2.43 -9.95
CA ARG A 175 -10.42 1.34 -8.97
C ARG A 175 -11.68 1.16 -8.12
N SER A 176 -12.04 -0.08 -7.81
CA SER A 176 -13.12 -0.45 -6.88
C SER A 176 -12.74 -0.13 -5.44
N THR A 177 -12.67 1.16 -5.12
CA THR A 177 -12.19 1.71 -3.85
C THR A 177 -12.98 2.94 -3.40
N PHE A 178 -14.04 3.28 -4.14
CA PHE A 178 -14.96 4.33 -3.76
C PHE A 178 -15.95 3.77 -2.74
N LEU A 179 -15.96 4.36 -1.54
CA LEU A 179 -16.85 3.96 -0.46
C LEU A 179 -18.06 4.89 -0.43
N PRO A 180 -19.27 4.36 -0.71
CA PRO A 180 -20.52 5.09 -0.50
C PRO A 180 -20.71 5.48 0.97
N SER A 181 -21.06 6.73 1.20
CA SER A 181 -21.44 7.32 2.50
C SER A 181 -22.89 7.82 2.52
N GLY A 182 -23.52 7.87 1.35
CA GLY A 182 -24.89 8.33 1.15
C GLY A 182 -25.28 8.19 -0.31
N PHE A 183 -26.44 8.72 -0.66
CA PHE A 183 -27.02 8.64 -1.99
C PHE A 183 -27.43 10.04 -2.45
N ASP A 184 -27.54 10.21 -3.77
CA ASP A 184 -28.14 11.41 -4.36
C ASP A 184 -29.59 11.63 -3.91
N ASP A 185 -30.07 12.87 -4.07
CA ASP A 185 -31.44 13.27 -3.75
C ASP A 185 -32.49 12.78 -4.78
N TYR A 186 -32.06 12.17 -5.90
CA TYR A 186 -32.88 11.80 -7.05
C TYR A 186 -33.29 10.32 -7.08
N GLY A 187 -33.30 9.67 -5.92
CA GLY A 187 -33.74 8.28 -5.79
C GLY A 187 -32.61 7.27 -5.66
N GLY A 188 -31.38 7.71 -5.43
CA GLY A 188 -30.25 6.87 -5.03
C GLY A 188 -29.62 6.08 -6.18
N THR A 189 -29.57 6.71 -7.35
CA THR A 189 -28.92 6.15 -8.55
C THR A 189 -27.41 6.34 -8.59
N SER A 190 -26.87 7.25 -7.80
CA SER A 190 -25.46 7.59 -7.65
C SER A 190 -25.16 7.84 -6.18
N THR A 191 -23.98 7.40 -5.72
CA THR A 191 -23.61 7.48 -4.31
C THR A 191 -22.74 8.69 -4.00
N VAL A 192 -22.95 9.28 -2.83
CA VAL A 192 -22.07 10.29 -2.23
C VAL A 192 -20.99 9.57 -1.44
N GLY A 193 -19.74 9.98 -1.51
CA GLY A 193 -18.66 9.24 -0.83
C GLY A 193 -17.26 9.68 -1.15
N GLN A 194 -16.29 8.83 -0.81
CA GLN A 194 -14.88 9.11 -1.04
C GLN A 194 -14.13 7.88 -1.55
N CYS A 195 -13.21 8.09 -2.48
CA CYS A 195 -12.26 7.08 -2.92
C CYS A 195 -11.07 6.99 -1.96
N PHE A 196 -10.86 5.83 -1.34
CA PHE A 196 -9.70 5.59 -0.49
C PHE A 196 -8.37 5.60 -1.26
N ALA A 197 -8.40 5.29 -2.56
CA ALA A 197 -7.19 5.20 -3.37
C ALA A 197 -6.68 6.56 -3.87
N CYS A 198 -7.55 7.48 -4.30
CA CYS A 198 -7.12 8.79 -4.83
C CYS A 198 -7.57 9.99 -3.98
N GLY A 199 -8.47 9.79 -3.02
CA GLY A 199 -9.06 10.85 -2.20
C GLY A 199 -10.14 11.67 -2.91
N TYR A 200 -10.57 11.25 -4.12
CA TYR A 200 -11.70 11.87 -4.81
C TYR A 200 -12.94 11.79 -3.94
N GLU A 201 -13.59 12.93 -3.72
CA GLU A 201 -14.86 13.04 -3.01
C GLU A 201 -15.96 13.31 -4.03
N ARG A 202 -17.02 12.50 -3.97
CA ARG A 202 -18.27 12.76 -4.70
C ARG A 202 -19.25 13.33 -3.69
N ASP A 203 -19.51 14.63 -3.78
CA ASP A 203 -20.52 15.28 -2.95
C ASP A 203 -21.94 15.08 -3.51
N ALA A 204 -22.96 15.55 -2.79
CA ALA A 204 -24.36 15.39 -3.19
C ALA A 204 -24.70 16.12 -4.49
N GLU A 205 -24.05 17.25 -4.77
CA GLU A 205 -24.24 18.00 -6.01
C GLU A 205 -23.69 17.20 -7.20
N THR A 206 -22.45 16.73 -7.09
CA THR A 206 -21.79 15.90 -8.11
C THR A 206 -22.54 14.60 -8.34
N ALA A 207 -22.97 13.91 -7.27
CA ALA A 207 -23.78 12.70 -7.38
C ALA A 207 -25.13 12.99 -8.07
N GLY A 208 -25.75 14.13 -7.78
CA GLY A 208 -26.98 14.58 -8.44
C GLY A 208 -26.78 14.86 -9.94
N GLU A 209 -25.69 15.51 -10.32
CA GLU A 209 -25.36 15.74 -11.74
C GLU A 209 -25.12 14.41 -12.49
N MET A 210 -24.40 13.47 -11.87
CA MET A 210 -24.16 12.14 -12.42
C MET A 210 -25.45 11.32 -12.57
N ALA A 211 -26.35 11.39 -11.59
CA ALA A 211 -27.66 10.76 -11.63
C ALA A 211 -28.49 11.30 -12.81
N VAL A 212 -28.51 12.63 -12.99
CA VAL A 212 -29.20 13.28 -14.09
C VAL A 212 -28.64 12.81 -15.43
N ASN A 213 -27.32 12.83 -15.62
CA ASN A 213 -26.68 12.36 -16.86
C ASN A 213 -27.01 10.90 -17.17
N THR A 214 -26.95 10.03 -16.16
CA THR A 214 -27.30 8.60 -16.30
C THR A 214 -28.75 8.41 -16.74
N LEU A 215 -29.69 9.19 -16.18
CA LEU A 215 -31.10 9.16 -16.57
C LEU A 215 -31.32 9.66 -18.00
N TRP A 216 -30.54 10.64 -18.46
CA TRP A 216 -30.58 11.12 -19.85
C TRP A 216 -30.08 10.05 -20.81
N ASP A 217 -28.93 9.44 -20.54
CA ASP A 217 -28.34 8.40 -21.39
C ASP A 217 -29.29 7.19 -21.54
N GLN A 218 -29.87 6.72 -20.44
CA GLN A 218 -30.86 5.63 -20.45
C GLN A 218 -32.13 5.96 -21.24
N ARG A 219 -32.49 7.24 -21.33
CA ARG A 219 -33.67 7.70 -22.08
C ARG A 219 -33.42 7.75 -23.58
N TYR A 220 -32.20 8.10 -24.00
CA TYR A 220 -31.81 8.15 -25.42
C TYR A 220 -31.44 6.77 -25.98
N GLU A 221 -30.94 5.83 -25.18
CA GLU A 221 -30.71 4.45 -25.64
C GLU A 221 -32.01 3.66 -25.88
N LYS A 222 -33.14 4.12 -25.31
CA LYS A 222 -34.46 3.50 -25.47
C LYS A 222 -35.34 4.12 -26.57
N SER A 223 -34.82 5.11 -27.30
CA SER A 223 -35.51 5.79 -28.41
C SER A 223 -34.91 5.45 -29.77
#